data_AF-A0A2Z6QPS6-F1
#
_entry.id   AF-A0A2Z6QPS6-F1
#
_cell.length_a   1.000
_cell.length_b   1.000
_cell.length_c   1.000
_cell.angle_alpha   90.00
_cell.angle_beta   90.00
_cell.angle_gamma   90.00
#
_symmetry.space_group_name_H-M   'P 1'
#
loop_
_entity.id
_entity.type
_entity.pdbx_description
1 polymer ?
#
loop_
_entity_poly.entity_id
_entity_poly.type
_entity_poly.pdbx_seq_one_letter_code
_entity_poly.pdbx_strand_id
1 'polypeptide(L)'
;MVFQSKIPNNLASRQEKVIILDEETANIFSMNSTTKEALNRFQNVLERLLDIQRTNEENIEYNRNFDAETIKKEILAEFEYGCKGPSPHVVILEPTDSPNSDQVILEAANMYRADFNLQENRYLDIVANEAIFR
;
A
#
# COMPACT_ATOMS: atom_id res chain seq x y z
N MET A 1 26.52 -17.95 -13.39
CA MET A 1 26.54 -16.74 -14.24
C MET A 1 26.41 -15.54 -13.33
N VAL A 2 27.24 -14.51 -13.51
CA VAL A 2 27.15 -13.24 -12.78
C VAL A 2 26.45 -12.25 -13.70
N PHE A 3 25.21 -11.87 -13.37
CA PHE A 3 24.52 -10.79 -14.07
C PHE A 3 24.92 -9.47 -13.43
N GLN A 4 25.82 -8.74 -14.09
CA GLN A 4 25.99 -7.30 -13.86
C GLN A 4 25.12 -6.58 -14.90
N SER A 5 23.91 -6.15 -14.51
CA SER A 5 23.22 -5.12 -15.29
C SER A 5 23.94 -3.79 -15.04
N LYS A 6 24.25 -3.06 -16.11
CA LYS A 6 24.74 -1.67 -15.97
C LYS A 6 23.54 -0.83 -15.53
N ILE A 7 23.65 -0.23 -14.35
CA ILE A 7 22.68 0.76 -13.86
C ILE A 7 22.56 1.85 -14.94
N PRO A 8 21.35 2.15 -15.45
CA PRO A 8 21.17 3.17 -16.47
C PRO A 8 21.64 4.53 -15.95
N ASN A 9 22.31 5.30 -16.80
CA ASN A 9 23.04 6.52 -16.41
C ASN A 9 22.17 7.55 -15.68
N ASN A 10 20.86 7.56 -15.91
CA ASN A 10 19.89 8.42 -15.24
C ASN A 10 19.72 8.11 -13.74
N LEU A 11 19.94 6.85 -13.33
CA LEU A 11 19.96 6.42 -11.93
C LEU A 11 21.34 6.70 -11.32
N ALA A 12 22.43 6.51 -12.07
CA ALA A 12 23.79 6.80 -11.61
C ALA A 12 24.06 8.29 -11.38
N SER A 13 23.39 9.18 -12.11
CA SER A 13 23.51 10.65 -11.96
C SER A 13 22.54 11.25 -10.97
N ARG A 14 21.56 10.49 -10.45
CA ARG A 14 20.75 10.96 -9.33
C ARG A 14 21.65 10.94 -8.10
N GLN A 15 21.90 12.11 -7.52
CA GLN A 15 22.31 12.15 -6.11
C GLN A 15 21.23 11.40 -5.33
N GLU A 16 21.55 10.22 -4.83
CA GLU A 16 20.72 9.57 -3.83
C GLU A 16 20.53 10.60 -2.72
N LYS A 17 19.28 10.99 -2.50
CA LYS A 17 18.96 11.85 -1.39
C LYS A 17 19.21 11.01 -0.15
N VAL A 18 20.40 11.14 0.42
CA VAL A 18 20.74 10.52 1.69
C VAL A 18 19.88 11.21 2.73
N ILE A 19 18.76 10.60 3.07
CA ILE A 19 17.92 11.03 4.16
C ILE A 19 18.58 10.49 5.42
N ILE A 20 19.13 11.39 6.23
CA ILE A 20 19.63 11.03 7.55
C ILE A 20 18.41 10.65 8.38
N LEU A 21 18.38 9.38 8.78
CA LEU A 21 17.34 8.78 9.57
C LEU A 21 17.62 9.09 11.04
N ASP A 22 17.31 10.30 11.49
CA ASP A 22 17.37 10.63 12.93
C ASP A 22 16.08 10.18 13.63
N GLU A 23 16.19 9.65 14.86
CA GLU A 23 15.06 9.13 15.63
C GLU A 23 13.98 10.18 15.94
N GLU A 24 14.34 11.46 16.01
CA GLU A 24 13.45 12.57 16.36
C GLU A 24 12.67 13.13 15.15
N THR A 25 13.25 13.11 13.94
CA THR A 25 12.64 13.67 12.73
C THR A 25 12.14 12.63 11.73
N ALA A 26 12.79 11.47 11.65
CA ALA A 26 12.50 10.51 10.59
C ALA A 26 11.32 9.60 10.93
N ASN A 27 10.97 9.44 12.21
CA ASN A 27 9.80 8.69 12.70
C ASN A 27 9.54 7.38 11.92
N ILE A 28 10.62 6.65 11.63
CA ILE A 28 10.63 5.50 10.69
C ILE A 28 9.72 4.38 11.20
N PHE A 29 9.62 4.27 12.52
CA PHE A 29 8.81 3.28 13.23
C PHE A 29 7.65 3.91 14.01
N SER A 30 7.43 5.21 13.85
CA SER A 30 6.39 5.97 14.56
C SER A 30 5.24 6.35 13.62
N MET A 31 4.17 6.91 14.19
CA MET A 31 3.10 7.52 13.37
C MET A 31 3.65 8.69 12.58
N ASN A 32 3.77 8.52 11.26
CA ASN A 32 3.95 9.64 10.35
C ASN A 32 2.68 10.53 10.34
N SER A 33 2.77 11.71 9.72
CA SER A 33 1.68 12.68 9.68
C SER A 33 0.39 12.10 9.08
N THR A 34 0.51 11.26 8.04
CA THR A 34 -0.63 10.62 7.38
C THR A 34 -1.34 9.66 8.33
N THR A 35 -0.60 8.82 9.05
CA THR A 35 -1.18 7.88 10.02
C THR A 35 -1.82 8.62 11.19
N LYS A 36 -1.21 9.71 11.66
CA LYS A 36 -1.78 10.56 12.72
C LYS A 36 -3.07 11.24 12.26
N GLU A 37 -3.08 11.77 11.04
CA GLU A 37 -4.28 12.37 10.46
C GLU A 37 -5.41 11.35 10.31
N ALA A 38 -5.09 10.14 9.83
CA ALA A 38 -6.05 9.05 9.75
C ALA A 38 -6.62 8.72 11.15
N LEU A 39 -5.78 8.56 12.16
CA LEU A 39 -6.23 8.29 13.53
C LEU A 39 -7.17 9.38 14.04
N ASN A 40 -6.81 10.65 13.83
CA ASN A 40 -7.65 11.79 14.24
C ASN A 40 -9.02 11.75 13.55
N ARG A 41 -9.08 11.43 12.25
CA ARG A 41 -10.35 11.27 11.53
C ARG A 41 -11.20 10.15 12.12
N PHE A 42 -10.61 8.99 12.43
CA PHE A 42 -11.31 7.89 13.10
C PHE A 42 -11.86 8.30 14.47
N GLN A 43 -11.06 8.99 15.28
CA GLN A 43 -11.47 9.48 16.59
C GLN A 43 -12.64 10.46 16.47
N ASN A 44 -12.55 11.43 15.56
CA ASN A 44 -13.63 12.40 15.32
C ASN A 44 -14.95 11.72 14.93
N VAL A 45 -14.92 10.65 14.12
CA VAL A 45 -16.13 9.90 13.78
C VAL A 45 -16.76 9.28 15.02
N LEU A 46 -15.94 8.63 15.88
CA LEU A 46 -16.45 8.00 17.09
C LEU A 46 -16.97 9.03 18.10
N GLU A 47 -16.28 10.15 18.28
CA GLU A 47 -16.73 11.24 19.15
C GLU A 47 -18.06 11.81 18.67
N ARG A 48 -18.21 12.04 17.36
CA ARG A 48 -19.47 12.50 16.74
C ARG A 48 -20.61 11.51 16.94
N LEU A 49 -20.33 10.21 16.79
CA LEU A 49 -21.34 9.16 16.97
C LEU A 49 -21.76 8.98 18.42
N LEU A 50 -20.80 9.06 19.35
CA LEU A 50 -21.06 8.93 20.78
C LEU A 50 -21.79 10.16 21.35
N ASP A 51 -21.65 11.34 20.74
CA ASP A 51 -22.30 12.60 21.16
C ASP A 51 -22.31 12.75 22.70
N ILE A 52 -21.11 12.70 23.28
CA ILE A 52 -20.95 12.61 24.72
C ILE A 52 -21.35 13.93 25.37
N GLN A 53 -22.35 13.89 26.24
CA GLN A 53 -22.83 15.04 27.00
C GLN A 53 -22.55 14.82 28.49
N ARG A 54 -21.89 15.80 29.12
CA ARG A 54 -21.73 15.82 30.58
C ARG A 54 -22.90 16.58 31.17
N THR A 55 -23.74 15.88 31.92
CA THR A 55 -24.89 16.50 32.59
C THR A 55 -24.49 17.06 33.96
N ASN A 56 -23.62 16.36 34.70
CA ASN A 56 -23.00 16.77 35.98
C ASN A 56 -21.57 16.18 36.11
N GLU A 57 -20.82 16.52 37.17
CA GLU A 57 -19.44 16.03 37.39
C GLU A 57 -19.29 14.50 37.41
N GLU A 58 -20.37 13.76 37.71
CA GLU A 58 -20.37 12.30 37.84
C GLU A 58 -21.18 11.55 36.76
N ASN A 59 -21.99 12.24 35.95
CA ASN A 59 -22.89 11.60 34.99
C ASN A 59 -22.54 11.95 33.54
N ILE A 60 -22.31 10.91 32.75
CA ILE A 60 -22.01 10.99 31.32
C ILE A 60 -23.14 10.31 30.57
N GLU A 61 -23.82 11.09 29.71
CA GLU A 61 -24.74 10.56 28.72
C GLU A 61 -24.04 10.47 27.37
N TYR A 62 -24.38 9.44 26.60
CA TYR A 62 -23.83 9.25 25.26
C TYR A 62 -24.84 8.48 24.42
N ASN A 63 -24.84 8.77 23.13
CA ASN A 63 -25.63 8.07 22.15
C ASN A 63 -25.18 6.60 22.06
N ARG A 64 -26.15 5.68 22.10
CA ARG A 64 -25.96 4.23 21.93
C ARG A 64 -26.69 3.68 20.72
N ASN A 65 -27.40 4.55 20.00
CA ASN A 65 -28.23 4.18 18.86
C ASN A 65 -27.41 4.20 17.56
N PHE A 66 -26.34 3.40 17.53
CA PHE A 66 -25.56 3.13 16.34
C PHE A 66 -25.03 1.69 16.40
N ASP A 67 -24.69 1.16 15.24
CA ASP A 67 -24.14 -0.17 15.08
C ASP A 67 -22.86 -0.14 14.23
N ALA A 68 -22.27 -1.32 14.01
CA ALA A 68 -21.06 -1.46 13.23
C ALA A 68 -21.20 -0.96 11.78
N GLU A 69 -22.37 -1.12 11.15
CA GLU A 69 -22.60 -0.64 9.78
C GLU A 69 -22.69 0.89 9.73
N THR A 70 -23.29 1.51 10.75
CA THR A 70 -23.31 2.97 10.91
C THR A 70 -21.89 3.52 11.04
N ILE A 71 -21.09 2.93 11.94
CA ILE A 71 -19.68 3.31 12.13
C ILE A 71 -18.89 3.19 10.82
N LYS A 72 -19.01 2.06 10.13
CA LYS A 72 -18.34 1.80 8.85
C LYS A 72 -18.72 2.83 7.79
N LYS A 73 -20.01 3.16 7.66
CA LYS A 73 -20.49 4.15 6.69
C LYS A 73 -19.91 5.53 6.96
N GLU A 74 -19.89 5.96 8.22
CA GLU A 74 -19.33 7.26 8.62
C GLU A 74 -17.81 7.32 8.39
N ILE A 75 -17.07 6.25 8.72
CA ILE A 75 -15.64 6.16 8.41
C ILE A 75 -15.43 6.28 6.90
N LEU A 76 -16.13 5.49 6.08
CA LEU A 76 -15.95 5.52 4.64
C LEU A 76 -16.29 6.89 4.00
N ALA A 77 -17.10 7.72 4.65
CA ALA A 77 -17.36 9.08 4.20
C ALA A 77 -16.17 10.04 4.43
N GLU A 78 -15.36 9.80 5.47
CA GLU A 78 -14.20 10.63 5.85
C GLU A 78 -12.90 10.22 5.15
N PHE A 79 -12.85 9.03 4.56
CA PHE A 79 -11.69 8.50 3.85
C PHE A 79 -11.97 8.36 2.36
N GLU A 80 -11.02 8.79 1.53
CA GLU A 80 -11.04 8.37 0.14
C GLU A 80 -10.68 6.88 0.08
N TYR A 81 -11.69 6.04 -0.19
CA TYR A 81 -11.49 4.62 -0.38
C TYR A 81 -11.45 4.26 -1.87
N GLY A 82 -10.65 3.25 -2.18
CA GLY A 82 -10.38 2.81 -3.56
C GLY A 82 -9.15 3.49 -4.18
N CYS A 83 -8.46 2.76 -5.06
CA CYS A 83 -7.44 3.37 -5.91
C CYS A 83 -8.14 4.26 -6.95
N LYS A 84 -8.10 5.58 -6.74
CA LYS A 84 -8.50 6.57 -7.77
C LYS A 84 -7.42 6.77 -8.85
N GLY A 85 -6.23 6.19 -8.65
CA GLY A 85 -5.21 6.13 -9.68
C GLY A 85 -5.64 5.21 -10.83
N PRO A 86 -5.11 5.40 -12.05
CA PRO A 86 -5.29 4.41 -13.11
C PRO A 86 -4.84 3.05 -12.58
N SER A 87 -5.54 1.98 -12.98
CA SER A 87 -5.10 0.62 -12.66
C SER A 87 -3.61 0.52 -12.96
N PRO A 88 -2.77 0.18 -11.98
CA PRO A 88 -1.39 -0.10 -12.31
C PRO A 88 -1.40 -1.22 -13.35
N HIS A 89 -0.56 -1.12 -14.38
CA HIS A 89 -0.31 -2.22 -15.30
C HIS A 89 0.57 -3.28 -14.59
N VAL A 90 0.15 -3.68 -13.39
CA VAL A 90 0.85 -4.62 -12.52
C VAL A 90 0.04 -5.89 -12.53
N VAL A 91 0.68 -6.93 -13.02
CA VAL A 91 0.19 -8.29 -12.95
C VAL A 91 0.90 -8.98 -11.79
N ILE A 92 0.11 -9.57 -10.90
CA ILE A 92 0.62 -10.45 -9.85
C ILE A 92 0.48 -11.87 -10.39
N LEU A 93 1.62 -12.54 -10.59
CA LEU A 93 1.66 -13.94 -10.98
C LEU A 93 1.36 -14.80 -9.75
N GLU A 94 0.22 -15.51 -9.73
CA GLU A 94 -0.01 -16.56 -8.75
C GLU A 94 0.73 -17.83 -9.20
N PRO A 95 1.71 -18.34 -8.43
CA PRO A 95 2.43 -19.55 -8.82
C PRO A 95 1.54 -20.78 -8.60
N THR A 96 1.34 -21.56 -9.66
CA THR A 96 0.54 -22.80 -9.60
C THR A 96 1.35 -24.03 -9.16
N ASP A 97 2.69 -23.92 -9.04
CA ASP A 97 3.62 -24.82 -8.32
C ASP A 97 5.03 -24.20 -8.39
N SER A 98 6.01 -24.72 -7.63
CA SER A 98 7.39 -24.20 -7.41
C SER A 98 7.78 -23.00 -8.30
N PRO A 99 7.68 -21.75 -7.80
CA PRO A 99 7.78 -20.52 -8.59
C PRO A 99 9.16 -20.26 -9.22
N ASN A 100 10.11 -21.19 -9.05
CA ASN A 100 11.53 -20.89 -9.14
C ASN A 100 12.20 -21.54 -10.36
N SER A 101 11.43 -22.12 -11.29
CA SER A 101 11.98 -22.64 -12.54
C SER A 101 11.87 -21.60 -13.65
N ASP A 102 12.97 -21.38 -14.38
CA ASP A 102 13.02 -20.53 -15.57
C ASP A 102 11.90 -20.86 -16.58
N GLN A 103 11.53 -22.14 -16.68
CA GLN A 103 10.48 -22.60 -17.58
C GLN A 103 9.09 -22.09 -17.16
N VAL A 104 8.78 -22.15 -15.86
CA VAL A 104 7.50 -21.68 -15.30
C VAL A 104 7.41 -20.15 -15.41
N ILE A 105 8.52 -19.44 -15.20
CA ILE A 105 8.60 -17.98 -15.39
C ILE A 105 8.36 -17.62 -16.87
N LEU A 106 8.95 -18.36 -17.81
CA LEU A 106 8.77 -18.15 -19.24
C LEU A 106 7.33 -18.41 -19.69
N GLU A 107 6.72 -19.50 -19.21
CA GLU A 107 5.32 -19.83 -19.52
C GLU A 107 4.36 -18.75 -19.02
N ALA A 108 4.53 -18.30 -17.77
CA ALA A 108 3.76 -17.20 -17.21
C ALA A 108 3.96 -15.91 -18.04
N ALA A 109 5.21 -15.53 -18.34
CA ALA A 109 5.51 -14.34 -19.13
C ALA A 109 4.85 -14.37 -20.53
N ASN A 110 4.82 -15.54 -21.18
CA ASN A 110 4.18 -15.72 -22.47
C ASN A 110 2.65 -15.60 -22.40
N MET A 111 2.03 -16.11 -21.33
CA MET A 111 0.59 -15.96 -21.08
C MET A 111 0.23 -14.47 -20.99
N TYR A 112 0.96 -13.69 -20.19
CA TYR A 112 0.70 -12.25 -20.09
C TYR A 112 1.05 -11.49 -21.36
N ARG A 113 2.09 -11.90 -22.09
CA ARG A 113 2.38 -11.35 -23.41
C ARG A 113 1.18 -11.47 -24.36
N ALA A 114 0.50 -12.62 -24.33
CA ALA A 114 -0.70 -12.87 -25.11
C ALA A 114 -1.89 -12.03 -24.61
N ASP A 115 -2.16 -12.04 -23.31
CA ASP A 115 -3.28 -11.28 -22.71
C ASP A 115 -3.21 -9.78 -22.99
N PHE A 116 -2.00 -9.22 -23.02
CA PHE A 116 -1.79 -7.80 -23.32
C PHE A 116 -1.58 -7.48 -24.81
N ASN A 117 -1.63 -8.48 -25.71
CA ASN A 117 -1.32 -8.32 -27.13
C ASN A 117 0.00 -7.54 -27.36
N LEU A 118 1.04 -7.90 -26.59
CA LEU A 118 2.30 -7.16 -26.58
C LEU A 118 3.04 -7.31 -27.92
N GLN A 119 3.21 -6.19 -28.61
CA GLN A 119 4.01 -6.06 -29.84
C GLN A 119 5.49 -6.33 -29.56
N GLU A 120 6.24 -6.76 -30.57
CA GLU A 120 7.66 -7.17 -30.42
C GLU A 120 8.59 -6.09 -29.87
N ASN A 121 8.22 -4.82 -29.99
CA ASN A 121 8.98 -3.68 -29.49
C ASN A 121 8.57 -3.21 -28.08
N ARG A 122 7.69 -3.96 -27.40
CA ARG A 122 7.19 -3.67 -26.05
C ARG A 122 7.73 -4.72 -25.09
N TYR A 123 7.96 -4.32 -23.84
CA TYR A 123 8.53 -5.18 -22.81
C TYR A 123 7.56 -5.33 -21.64
N LEU A 124 7.68 -6.45 -20.92
CA LEU A 124 7.03 -6.70 -19.65
C LEU A 124 8.09 -6.55 -18.56
N ASP A 125 7.88 -5.62 -17.62
CA ASP A 125 8.72 -5.52 -16.43
C ASP A 125 8.30 -6.62 -15.45
N ILE A 126 9.10 -7.67 -15.33
CA ILE A 126 8.87 -8.77 -14.40
C ILE A 126 9.72 -8.54 -13.15
N VAL A 127 9.08 -8.40 -12.00
CA VAL A 127 9.74 -8.30 -10.69
C VAL A 127 9.43 -9.58 -9.92
N ALA A 128 10.47 -10.30 -9.53
CA ALA A 128 10.36 -11.47 -8.66
C ALA A 128 11.01 -11.17 -7.31
N ASN A 129 10.44 -11.70 -6.22
CA ASN A 129 11.14 -11.72 -4.94
C ASN A 129 12.26 -12.77 -5.02
N GLU A 130 13.51 -12.33 -4.89
CA GLU A 130 14.62 -13.28 -4.70
C GLU A 130 14.35 -14.05 -3.40
N ALA A 131 14.17 -15.37 -3.50
CA ALA A 131 14.07 -16.22 -2.32
C ALA A 131 15.40 -16.13 -1.56
N ILE A 132 15.37 -15.52 -0.37
CA ILE A 132 16.55 -15.23 0.47
C ILE A 132 17.25 -16.52 0.99
N PHE A 133 16.71 -17.71 0.70
CA PHE A 133 17.29 -18.96 1.17
C PHE A 133 18.31 -19.52 0.16
N ARG A 134 19.58 -19.23 0.42
CA ARG A 134 20.74 -20.00 -0.05
C ARG A 134 21.18 -20.99 1.01
#